data_AF-W7QST7-F1
#
_entry.id   AF-W7QST7-F1
#
_cell.length_a   1.000
_cell.length_b   1.000
_cell.length_c   1.000
_cell.angle_alpha   90.00
_cell.angle_beta   90.00
_cell.angle_gamma   90.00
#
_symmetry.space_group_name_H-M   'P 1'
#
loop_
_entity.id
_entity.type
_entity.pdbx_description
1 polymer ?
#
loop_
_entity_poly.entity_id
_entity_poly.type
_entity_poly.pdbx_seq_one_letter_code
_entity_poly.pdbx_strand_id
1 'polypeptide(L)'
;MKYLYCLAFVFSIVACSSENSDGSDKSTYSSCSITDSDALFASDRAKDVAQCWDGANIEEKHLAMDWCKKKVTGYMGDEYLIGHSVTYQVASTNCPK
;
A
#
# COMPACT_ATOMS: atom_id res chain seq x y z
N MET A 1 7.02 64.66 -13.07
CA MET A 1 8.23 64.13 -12.39
C MET A 1 7.88 62.82 -11.72
N LYS A 2 8.81 61.86 -11.74
CA LYS A 2 8.91 60.66 -10.89
C LYS A 2 7.88 59.55 -11.19
N TYR A 3 8.28 58.51 -11.93
CA TYR A 3 8.79 57.21 -11.44
C TYR A 3 7.76 56.54 -10.51
N LEU A 4 7.31 55.30 -10.69
CA LEU A 4 8.09 54.14 -10.31
C LEU A 4 7.29 52.83 -10.59
N TYR A 5 7.91 51.92 -11.36
CA TYR A 5 7.97 50.45 -11.27
C TYR A 5 6.76 49.53 -11.54
N CYS A 6 6.98 48.74 -12.60
CA CYS A 6 6.59 47.35 -12.79
C CYS A 6 6.54 46.52 -11.51
N LEU A 7 5.53 45.66 -11.38
CA LEU A 7 5.76 44.31 -10.87
C LEU A 7 4.70 43.37 -11.45
N ALA A 8 5.06 42.73 -12.57
CA ALA A 8 4.38 41.56 -13.08
C ALA A 8 4.64 40.40 -12.11
N PHE A 9 3.64 40.07 -11.30
CA PHE A 9 3.70 38.90 -10.42
C PHE A 9 3.33 37.66 -11.26
N VAL A 10 4.33 37.04 -11.89
CA VAL A 10 4.18 35.73 -12.50
C VAL A 10 4.18 34.70 -11.36
N PHE A 11 2.98 34.31 -10.92
CA PHE A 11 2.75 33.17 -10.03
C PHE A 11 3.01 31.89 -10.84
N SER A 12 4.27 31.51 -11.02
CA SER A 12 4.64 30.17 -11.48
C SER A 12 4.38 29.21 -10.33
N ILE A 13 3.14 28.73 -10.24
CA ILE A 13 2.78 27.61 -9.37
C ILE A 13 3.39 26.37 -10.02
N VAL A 14 4.60 26.01 -9.58
CA VAL A 14 5.16 24.69 -9.82
C VAL A 14 4.28 23.71 -9.05
N ALA A 15 3.27 23.17 -9.72
CA ALA A 15 2.51 22.04 -9.21
C ALA A 15 3.43 20.82 -9.24
N CYS A 16 4.24 20.66 -8.19
CA CYS A 16 4.82 19.37 -7.84
C CYS A 16 3.67 18.48 -7.38
N SER A 17 2.92 17.91 -8.33
CA SER A 17 2.19 16.67 -8.03
C SER A 17 3.24 15.58 -7.94
N SER A 18 3.67 15.27 -6.72
CA SER A 18 4.52 14.12 -6.48
C SER A 18 3.65 12.86 -6.46
N GLU A 19 3.07 12.52 -7.60
CA GLU A 19 2.41 11.24 -7.83
C GLU A 19 3.44 10.26 -8.40
N ASN A 20 3.32 8.99 -8.02
CA ASN A 20 4.08 7.91 -8.65
C ASN A 20 3.61 7.71 -10.09
N SER A 21 4.38 6.95 -10.89
CA SER A 21 4.03 6.67 -12.29
C SER A 21 2.69 5.93 -12.45
N ASP A 22 2.19 5.30 -11.38
CA ASP A 22 0.90 4.61 -11.33
C ASP A 22 -0.24 5.45 -10.73
N GLY A 23 0.00 6.74 -10.47
CA GLY A 23 -1.01 7.67 -9.94
C GLY A 23 -1.31 7.49 -8.46
N SER A 24 -0.50 6.73 -7.70
CA SER A 24 -0.59 6.71 -6.24
C SER A 24 0.18 7.88 -5.62
N ASP A 25 -0.19 8.26 -4.40
CA ASP A 25 0.58 9.19 -3.58
C ASP A 25 2.01 8.65 -3.38
N LYS A 26 3.01 9.55 -3.27
CA LYS A 26 4.42 9.22 -2.98
C LYS A 26 4.69 8.61 -1.58
N SER A 27 3.77 7.81 -1.08
CA SER A 27 3.90 7.05 0.16
C SER A 27 4.57 5.71 -0.13
N THR A 28 5.64 5.39 0.59
CA THR A 28 6.24 4.06 0.55
C THR A 28 5.31 3.07 1.25
N TYR A 29 4.86 2.04 0.54
CA TYR A 29 4.14 0.90 1.11
C TYR A 29 5.14 -0.03 1.79
N SER A 30 4.92 -0.28 3.08
CA SER A 30 5.86 -0.98 3.96
C SER A 30 5.34 -2.29 4.53
N SER A 31 4.02 -2.48 4.52
CA SER A 31 3.37 -3.69 5.05
C SER A 31 2.26 -4.22 4.15
N CYS A 32 1.95 -5.50 4.36
CA CYS A 32 0.85 -6.24 3.75
C CYS A 32 0.12 -7.02 4.84
N SER A 33 -1.21 -7.00 4.84
CA SER A 33 -2.02 -7.75 5.81
C SER A 33 -3.25 -8.37 5.15
N ILE A 34 -3.69 -9.51 5.68
CA ILE A 34 -5.02 -10.05 5.38
C ILE A 34 -6.04 -9.31 6.23
N THR A 35 -7.12 -8.83 5.60
CA THR A 35 -8.19 -8.08 6.27
C THR A 35 -9.47 -8.89 6.44
N ASP A 36 -9.64 -9.95 5.65
CA ASP A 36 -10.81 -10.82 5.71
C ASP A 36 -10.48 -12.23 5.20
N SER A 37 -11.21 -13.23 5.68
CA SER A 37 -11.03 -14.64 5.33
C SER A 37 -12.34 -15.41 5.28
N ASP A 38 -12.53 -16.13 4.18
CA ASP A 38 -13.66 -17.04 3.97
C ASP A 38 -13.39 -18.46 4.49
N ALA A 39 -12.37 -18.65 5.35
CA ALA A 39 -12.09 -19.97 5.92
C ALA A 39 -13.32 -20.53 6.66
N LEU A 40 -13.55 -21.84 6.54
CA LEU A 40 -14.71 -22.48 7.15
C LEU A 40 -14.66 -22.41 8.68
N PHE A 41 -13.48 -22.66 9.26
CA PHE A 41 -13.28 -22.65 10.70
C PHE A 41 -12.93 -21.26 11.22
N ALA A 42 -13.50 -20.90 12.37
CA ALA A 42 -13.25 -19.60 13.00
C ALA A 42 -11.78 -19.42 13.42
N SER A 43 -11.11 -20.51 13.81
CA SER A 43 -9.68 -20.51 14.13
C SER A 43 -8.83 -20.10 12.94
N ASP A 44 -9.18 -20.58 11.75
CA ASP A 44 -8.44 -20.31 10.53
C ASP A 44 -8.66 -18.86 10.09
N ARG A 45 -9.91 -18.38 10.14
CA ARG A 45 -10.19 -16.95 9.89
C ARG A 45 -9.40 -16.04 10.81
N ALA A 46 -9.37 -16.36 12.11
CA ALA A 46 -8.61 -15.59 13.10
C ALA A 46 -7.10 -15.65 12.84
N LYS A 47 -6.58 -16.81 12.44
CA LYS A 47 -5.17 -17.00 12.08
C LYS A 47 -4.80 -16.21 10.82
N ASP A 48 -5.66 -16.20 9.81
CA ASP A 48 -5.48 -15.48 8.56
C ASP A 48 -5.43 -13.98 8.77
N VAL A 49 -6.44 -13.40 9.44
CA VAL A 49 -6.48 -11.95 9.70
C VAL A 49 -5.38 -11.48 10.67
N ALA A 50 -4.75 -12.41 11.41
CA ALA A 50 -3.56 -12.12 12.20
C ALA A 50 -2.28 -12.06 11.36
N GLN A 51 -2.31 -12.46 10.08
CA GLN A 51 -1.15 -12.38 9.22
C GLN A 51 -0.87 -10.95 8.78
N CYS A 52 0.35 -10.52 9.05
CA CYS A 52 0.89 -9.27 8.57
C CYS A 52 2.38 -9.44 8.26
N TRP A 53 2.81 -8.92 7.12
CA TRP A 53 4.20 -8.97 6.68
C TRP A 53 4.72 -7.55 6.52
N ASP A 54 5.87 -7.29 7.14
CA ASP A 54 6.64 -6.06 6.99
C ASP A 54 7.83 -6.24 6.06
N GLY A 55 8.52 -5.13 5.76
CA GLY A 55 9.84 -5.14 5.12
C GLY A 55 9.82 -4.88 3.62
N ALA A 56 8.66 -4.49 3.08
CA ALA A 56 8.62 -3.83 1.78
C ALA A 56 9.05 -2.36 1.94
N ASN A 57 9.62 -1.79 0.89
CA ASN A 57 9.76 -0.34 0.72
C ASN A 57 9.47 -0.04 -0.76
N ILE A 58 8.18 -0.07 -1.12
CA ILE A 58 7.73 0.02 -2.51
C ILE A 58 6.91 1.29 -2.67
N GLU A 59 7.31 2.18 -3.58
CA GLU A 59 6.59 3.45 -3.81
C GLU A 59 5.30 3.22 -4.61
N GLU A 60 5.38 2.41 -5.67
CA GLU A 60 4.26 2.16 -6.57
C GLU A 60 3.26 1.17 -5.95
N LYS A 61 1.99 1.57 -5.88
CA LYS A 61 0.94 0.78 -5.23
C LYS A 61 0.74 -0.56 -5.92
N HIS A 62 0.77 -0.60 -7.24
CA HIS A 62 0.56 -1.85 -7.97
C HIS A 62 1.70 -2.86 -7.70
N LEU A 63 2.96 -2.41 -7.63
CA LEU A 63 4.10 -3.25 -7.25
C LEU A 63 3.97 -3.73 -5.80
N ALA A 64 3.49 -2.87 -4.90
CA ALA A 64 3.24 -3.24 -3.51
C ALA A 64 2.14 -4.32 -3.42
N MET A 65 1.07 -4.18 -4.19
CA MET A 65 -0.01 -5.17 -4.26
C MET A 65 0.48 -6.51 -4.83
N ASP A 66 1.34 -6.51 -5.85
CA ASP A 66 1.95 -7.73 -6.39
C ASP A 66 2.85 -8.43 -5.38
N TRP A 67 3.63 -7.67 -4.61
CA TRP A 67 4.41 -8.19 -3.50
C TRP A 67 3.51 -8.81 -2.41
N CYS A 68 2.46 -8.10 -2.02
CA CYS A 68 1.50 -8.57 -1.01
C CYS A 68 0.80 -9.85 -1.47
N LYS A 69 0.38 -9.91 -2.74
CA LYS A 69 -0.19 -11.12 -3.36
C LYS A 69 0.76 -12.31 -3.26
N LYS A 70 2.06 -12.13 -3.51
CA LYS A 70 3.06 -13.20 -3.38
C LYS A 70 3.16 -13.70 -1.94
N LYS A 71 3.15 -12.80 -0.95
CA LYS A 71 3.17 -13.17 0.47
C LYS A 71 1.95 -13.97 0.88
N VAL A 72 0.76 -13.46 0.54
CA VAL A 72 -0.50 -14.13 0.81
C VAL A 72 -0.57 -15.48 0.12
N THR A 73 -0.20 -15.57 -1.16
CA THR A 73 -0.21 -16.84 -1.90
C THR A 73 0.74 -17.87 -1.28
N GLY A 74 1.94 -17.45 -0.85
CA GLY A 74 2.88 -18.33 -0.15
C GLY A 74 2.30 -18.86 1.17
N TYR A 75 1.79 -17.96 2.01
CA TYR A 75 1.13 -18.34 3.25
C TYR A 75 -0.03 -19.33 3.03
N MET A 76 -0.92 -19.03 2.08
CA MET A 76 -2.05 -19.90 1.79
C MET A 76 -1.61 -21.28 1.30
N GLY A 77 -0.55 -21.35 0.49
CA GLY A 77 0.01 -22.60 -0.01
C GLY A 77 0.74 -23.44 1.04
N ASP A 78 1.35 -22.79 2.04
CA ASP A 78 2.08 -23.47 3.11
C ASP A 78 1.14 -23.97 4.22
N GLU A 79 0.08 -23.22 4.51
CA GLU A 79 -0.80 -23.51 5.65
C GLU A 79 -1.99 -24.40 5.32
N TYR A 80 -2.47 -24.38 4.08
CA TYR A 80 -3.73 -25.01 3.70
C TYR A 80 -3.57 -25.98 2.53
N LEU A 81 -4.01 -27.23 2.73
CA LEU A 81 -4.10 -28.22 1.66
C LEU A 81 -5.26 -27.93 0.70
N ILE A 82 -6.37 -27.44 1.27
CA ILE A 82 -7.55 -26.98 0.52
C ILE A 82 -7.65 -25.48 0.78
N GLY A 83 -7.37 -24.68 -0.25
CA GLY A 83 -7.38 -23.23 -0.12
C GLY A 83 -8.79 -22.64 0.03
N HIS A 84 -8.84 -21.45 0.59
CA HIS A 84 -10.02 -20.57 0.66
C HIS A 84 -9.64 -19.17 0.19
N SER A 85 -10.63 -18.29 0.05
CA SER A 85 -10.44 -16.91 -0.37
C SER A 85 -10.11 -16.01 0.81
N VAL A 86 -9.26 -15.02 0.57
CA VAL A 86 -8.88 -13.99 1.54
C VAL A 86 -8.81 -12.63 0.87
N THR A 87 -9.13 -11.57 1.61
CA THR A 87 -8.93 -10.19 1.19
C THR A 87 -7.68 -9.64 1.86
N TYR A 88 -6.85 -8.89 1.13
CA TYR A 88 -5.60 -8.33 1.63
C TYR A 88 -5.38 -6.91 1.14
N GLN A 89 -4.54 -6.18 1.87
CA GLN A 89 -4.22 -4.79 1.57
C GLN A 89 -2.74 -4.48 1.84
N VAL A 90 -2.27 -3.38 1.27
CA VAL A 90 -0.97 -2.77 1.58
C VAL A 90 -1.14 -1.48 2.35
N ALA A 91 -0.21 -1.19 3.24
CA ALA A 91 -0.17 0.06 4.01
C ALA A 91 1.25 0.62 4.09
N SER A 92 1.35 1.92 4.34
CA SER A 92 2.61 2.65 4.55
C SER A 92 3.06 2.66 6.02
N THR A 93 2.35 1.94 6.88
CA THR A 93 2.68 1.75 8.30
C THR A 93 3.13 0.31 8.52
N ASN A 94 3.95 0.07 9.54
CA ASN A 94 4.34 -1.28 9.92
C ASN A 94 3.16 -2.07 10.51
N CYS A 95 3.30 -3.40 10.54
CA CYS A 95 2.39 -4.29 11.22
C CYS A 95 2.23 -3.94 12.71
N PRO A 96 1.02 -4.07 13.28
CA PRO A 96 0.82 -3.90 14.71
C PRO A 96 1.63 -4.95 15.49
N LYS A 97 2.24 -4.52 16.60
CA LYS A 97 3.02 -5.38 17.52
C LYS A 97 2.18 -5.97 18.62
#